data_AF-A0A3M8ALD7-F1
#
_entry.id   AF-A0A3M8ALD7-F1
#
_cell.length_a   1.000
_cell.length_b   1.000
_cell.length_c   1.000
_cell.angle_alpha   90.00
_cell.angle_beta   90.00
_cell.angle_gamma   90.00
#
_symmetry.space_group_name_H-M   'P 1'
#
loop_
_entity.id
_entity.type
_entity.pdbx_description
1 polymer ?
#
loop_
_entity_poly.entity_id
_entity_poly.type
_entity_poly.pdbx_seq_one_letter_code
_entity_poly.pdbx_strand_id
1 'polypeptide(L)'
;MIRKGVGWILAFALLVVLFTYESPDRSSWMAWSLPLTGTVIAIDPGHGGKDGGAISSTGDVVEKEVTLAISMYLRDFLQQSGAFVIMTREEDKDLASPEADLAKRRKAEDIRNRVKLVNDSSPDLLVSIHVNSIPSPKWSGAQTFYSPTFKKSAEVSYLIQDEIKRVLGNTDRVPSKTNNVFLIREVNCPAVLVEVGFVSNTEEAKRLQSQEYQKAMANAIYQGILRQYSGEKVPMTP
;
A
#
# COMPACT_ATOMS: atom_id res chain seq x y z
N MET A 1 21.14 60.85 -43.20
CA MET A 1 21.97 59.94 -42.36
C MET A 1 21.31 59.57 -41.03
N ILE A 2 20.63 60.51 -40.35
CA ILE A 2 20.09 60.34 -38.98
C ILE A 2 19.07 59.19 -38.85
N ARG A 3 18.19 58.98 -39.84
CA ARG A 3 17.16 57.90 -39.82
C ARG A 3 17.73 56.47 -39.77
N LYS A 4 18.89 56.23 -40.37
CA LYS A 4 19.53 54.90 -40.35
C LYS A 4 20.13 54.58 -38.99
N GLY A 5 20.67 55.59 -38.29
CA GLY A 5 21.24 55.43 -36.94
C GLY A 5 20.18 55.06 -35.90
N VAL A 6 18.99 55.67 -35.98
CA VAL A 6 17.87 55.34 -35.08
C VAL A 6 17.42 53.88 -35.25
N GLY A 7 17.39 53.38 -36.49
CA GLY A 7 17.06 51.98 -36.76
C GLY A 7 18.04 51.00 -36.12
N TRP A 8 19.34 51.28 -36.18
CA TRP A 8 20.37 50.45 -35.55
C TRP A 8 20.31 50.46 -34.03
N ILE A 9 20.02 51.62 -33.42
CA ILE A 9 19.85 51.73 -31.97
C ILE A 9 18.64 50.92 -31.50
N LEU A 10 17.52 51.00 -32.21
CA LEU A 10 16.32 50.23 -31.89
C LEU A 10 16.53 48.72 -32.07
N ALA A 11 17.25 48.31 -33.13
CA ALA A 11 17.59 46.91 -33.34
C ALA A 11 18.52 46.37 -32.26
N PHE A 12 19.52 47.16 -31.84
CA PHE A 12 20.42 46.79 -30.74
C PHE A 12 19.68 46.72 -29.40
N ALA A 13 18.80 47.67 -29.11
CA ALA A 13 17.97 47.65 -27.91
C ALA A 13 17.03 46.43 -27.89
N LEU A 14 16.44 46.05 -29.03
CA LEU A 14 15.63 44.84 -29.15
C LEU A 14 16.47 43.58 -28.92
N LEU A 15 17.69 43.52 -29.48
CA LEU A 15 18.62 42.40 -29.27
C LEU A 15 19.01 42.27 -27.80
N VAL A 16 19.33 43.39 -27.13
CA VAL A 16 19.62 43.40 -25.68
C VAL A 16 18.42 42.90 -24.91
N VAL A 17 17.22 43.40 -25.19
CA VAL A 17 15.99 42.91 -24.54
C VAL A 17 15.83 41.42 -24.78
N LEU A 18 15.98 40.91 -26.01
CA LEU A 18 15.85 39.47 -26.30
C LEU A 18 16.92 38.62 -25.60
N PHE A 19 18.14 39.15 -25.40
CA PHE A 19 19.24 38.45 -24.73
C PHE A 19 19.15 38.51 -23.20
N THR A 20 18.61 39.59 -22.64
CA THR A 20 18.44 39.79 -21.19
C THR A 20 17.05 39.40 -20.71
N TYR A 21 16.11 39.17 -21.63
CA TYR A 21 14.83 38.57 -21.33
C TYR A 21 15.11 37.10 -21.03
N GLU A 22 15.48 36.85 -19.79
CA GLU A 22 15.23 35.56 -19.16
C GLU A 22 13.74 35.30 -19.38
N SER A 23 13.45 34.41 -20.35
CA SER A 23 12.13 33.82 -20.43
C SER A 23 11.82 33.39 -19.01
N PRO A 24 10.71 33.80 -18.38
CA PRO A 24 10.35 33.28 -17.08
C PRO A 24 10.49 31.78 -17.23
N ASP A 25 11.46 31.22 -16.53
CA ASP A 25 11.87 29.83 -16.68
C ASP A 25 10.64 29.07 -16.22
N ARG A 26 9.71 28.82 -17.15
CA ARG A 26 8.54 28.01 -16.93
C ARG A 26 9.19 26.68 -16.74
N SER A 27 9.50 26.38 -15.49
CA SER A 27 10.26 25.23 -15.08
C SER A 27 9.60 24.04 -15.73
N SER A 28 10.13 23.66 -16.89
CA SER A 28 9.70 22.49 -17.67
C SER A 28 10.14 21.20 -16.97
N TRP A 29 10.62 21.36 -15.74
CA TRP A 29 11.06 20.37 -14.77
C TRP A 29 10.00 20.00 -13.73
N MET A 30 8.77 20.52 -13.82
CA MET A 30 7.62 19.70 -13.38
C MET A 30 7.40 18.63 -14.43
N ALA A 31 8.31 17.65 -14.49
CA ALA A 31 7.97 16.37 -15.07
C ALA A 31 6.68 15.93 -14.38
N TRP A 32 5.64 15.66 -15.17
CA TRP A 32 4.41 15.03 -14.69
C TRP A 32 4.74 13.59 -14.27
N SER A 33 5.53 13.41 -13.21
CA SER A 33 5.79 12.11 -12.63
C SER A 33 4.55 11.71 -11.86
N LEU A 34 4.08 10.48 -12.09
CA LEU A 34 3.03 9.90 -11.27
C LEU A 34 3.45 9.93 -9.80
N PRO A 35 2.51 10.06 -8.86
CA PRO A 35 2.83 10.39 -7.46
C PRO A 35 3.64 9.32 -6.72
N LEU A 36 3.70 8.09 -7.23
CA LEU A 36 4.52 7.00 -6.66
C LEU A 36 5.69 6.58 -7.57
N THR A 37 6.05 7.42 -8.56
CA THR A 37 7.18 7.14 -9.47
C THR A 37 8.46 6.93 -8.66
N GLY A 38 9.11 5.79 -8.90
CA GLY A 38 10.37 5.42 -8.23
C GLY A 38 10.20 4.76 -6.87
N THR A 39 8.96 4.62 -6.38
CA THR A 39 8.66 3.92 -5.13
C THR A 39 8.50 2.42 -5.38
N VAL A 40 9.12 1.59 -4.55
CA VAL A 40 8.93 0.14 -4.53
C VAL A 40 8.01 -0.24 -3.36
N ILE A 41 6.90 -0.92 -3.64
CA ILE A 41 5.95 -1.35 -2.60
C ILE A 41 5.77 -2.85 -2.67
N ALA A 42 6.09 -3.53 -1.57
CA ALA A 42 5.74 -4.93 -1.41
C ALA A 42 4.31 -5.08 -0.89
N ILE A 43 3.55 -5.99 -1.48
CA ILE A 43 2.23 -6.39 -1.01
C ILE A 43 2.28 -7.88 -0.66
N ASP A 44 1.80 -8.20 0.52
CA ASP A 44 1.70 -9.56 1.00
C ASP A 44 0.22 -9.95 1.17
N PRO A 45 -0.37 -10.67 0.20
CA PRO A 45 -1.66 -11.28 0.41
C PRO A 45 -1.50 -12.44 1.40
N GLY A 46 -2.04 -12.30 2.61
CA GLY A 46 -1.91 -13.28 3.68
C GLY A 46 -2.34 -14.69 3.26
N HIS A 47 -1.72 -15.71 3.86
CA HIS A 47 -2.02 -17.13 3.58
C HIS A 47 -1.83 -17.50 2.10
N GLY A 48 -2.37 -18.64 1.63
CA GLY A 48 -2.26 -19.10 0.25
C GLY A 48 -1.92 -20.58 0.14
N GLY A 49 -2.26 -21.20 -0.98
CA GLY A 49 -2.01 -22.61 -1.23
C GLY A 49 -2.72 -23.49 -0.19
N LYS A 50 -1.95 -24.32 0.51
CA LYS A 50 -2.49 -25.22 1.54
C LYS A 50 -2.91 -24.48 2.83
N ASP A 51 -2.42 -23.27 3.08
CA ASP A 51 -2.87 -22.45 4.19
C ASP A 51 -4.08 -21.62 3.75
N GLY A 52 -5.29 -22.02 4.17
CA GLY A 52 -6.53 -21.31 3.90
C GLY A 52 -6.69 -20.00 4.69
N GLY A 53 -5.98 -19.88 5.81
CA GLY A 53 -6.30 -18.88 6.83
C GLY A 53 -7.65 -19.15 7.49
N ALA A 54 -8.29 -18.09 7.97
CA ALA A 54 -9.59 -18.15 8.61
C ALA A 54 -10.72 -18.43 7.61
N ILE A 55 -11.75 -19.14 8.09
CA ILE A 55 -12.92 -19.53 7.30
C ILE A 55 -14.18 -19.03 8.03
N SER A 56 -15.17 -18.55 7.27
CA SER A 56 -16.47 -18.16 7.83
C SER A 56 -17.18 -19.35 8.49
N SER A 57 -18.13 -19.08 9.38
CA SER A 57 -18.95 -20.12 9.99
C SER A 57 -19.78 -20.92 8.98
N THR A 58 -20.09 -20.32 7.84
CA THR A 58 -20.81 -20.91 6.70
C THR A 58 -19.89 -21.65 5.73
N GLY A 59 -18.57 -21.50 5.83
CA GLY A 59 -17.58 -22.18 4.97
C GLY A 59 -17.40 -21.58 3.58
N ASP A 60 -18.11 -20.50 3.26
CA ASP A 60 -18.16 -19.86 1.94
C ASP A 60 -17.12 -18.73 1.78
N VAL A 61 -16.55 -18.21 2.86
CA VAL A 61 -15.50 -17.19 2.82
C VAL A 61 -14.21 -17.79 3.36
N VAL A 62 -13.16 -17.69 2.56
CA VAL A 62 -11.82 -18.14 2.94
C VAL A 62 -10.85 -16.96 2.87
N GLU A 63 -10.11 -16.71 3.95
CA GLU A 63 -9.22 -15.55 4.10
C GLU A 63 -8.24 -15.39 2.94
N LYS A 64 -7.60 -16.49 2.49
CA LYS A 64 -6.62 -16.43 1.39
C LYS A 64 -7.20 -15.89 0.07
N GLU A 65 -8.50 -16.07 -0.16
CA GLU A 65 -9.17 -15.61 -1.39
C GLU A 65 -9.46 -14.11 -1.30
N VAL A 66 -9.99 -13.67 -0.15
CA VAL A 66 -10.29 -12.25 0.12
C VAL A 66 -9.00 -11.42 0.08
N THR A 67 -7.95 -11.89 0.75
CA THR A 67 -6.65 -11.20 0.81
C THR A 67 -6.02 -11.09 -0.57
N LEU A 68 -6.08 -12.15 -1.40
CA LEU A 68 -5.58 -12.10 -2.78
C LEU A 68 -6.37 -11.09 -3.61
N ALA A 69 -7.70 -11.14 -3.57
CA ALA A 69 -8.54 -10.26 -4.38
C ALA A 69 -8.30 -8.77 -4.07
N ILE A 70 -8.26 -8.40 -2.78
CA ILE A 70 -7.95 -7.02 -2.36
C ILE A 70 -6.53 -6.62 -2.79
N SER A 71 -5.56 -7.52 -2.61
CA SER A 71 -4.16 -7.24 -2.96
C SER A 71 -3.96 -7.01 -4.46
N MET A 72 -4.69 -7.73 -5.32
CA MET A 72 -4.63 -7.53 -6.77
C MET A 72 -5.18 -6.17 -7.19
N TYR A 73 -6.30 -5.72 -6.58
CA TYR A 73 -6.78 -4.35 -6.80
C TYR A 73 -5.79 -3.30 -6.30
N LEU A 74 -5.21 -3.51 -5.12
CA LEU A 74 -4.22 -2.60 -4.56
C LEU A 74 -2.97 -2.51 -5.44
N ARG A 75 -2.47 -3.64 -5.93
CA ARG A 75 -1.37 -3.72 -6.90
C ARG A 75 -1.67 -2.85 -8.11
N ASP A 76 -2.84 -3.04 -8.72
CA ASP A 76 -3.22 -2.33 -9.94
C ASP A 76 -3.29 -0.80 -9.70
N PHE A 77 -3.87 -0.36 -8.58
CA PHE A 77 -3.92 1.07 -8.24
C PHE A 77 -2.54 1.67 -8.00
N LEU A 78 -1.66 0.96 -7.32
CA LEU A 78 -0.30 1.44 -7.05
C LEU A 78 0.54 1.50 -8.33
N GLN A 79 0.45 0.48 -9.19
CA GLN A 79 1.15 0.47 -10.49
C GLN A 79 0.65 1.57 -11.43
N GLN A 80 -0.67 1.83 -11.46
CA GLN A 80 -1.24 2.94 -12.23
C GLN A 80 -0.72 4.31 -11.76
N SER A 81 -0.29 4.41 -10.50
CA SER A 81 0.31 5.61 -9.91
C SER A 81 1.84 5.62 -9.93
N GLY A 82 2.47 4.69 -10.66
CA GLY A 82 3.90 4.68 -10.94
C GLY A 82 4.76 3.87 -9.97
N ALA A 83 4.17 3.19 -8.98
CA ALA A 83 4.92 2.35 -8.08
C ALA A 83 5.35 1.05 -8.76
N PHE A 84 6.55 0.56 -8.45
CA PHE A 84 6.94 -0.82 -8.73
C PHE A 84 6.41 -1.72 -7.61
N VAL A 85 5.50 -2.64 -7.95
CA VAL A 85 4.84 -3.49 -6.95
C VAL A 85 5.43 -4.89 -6.95
N ILE A 86 5.75 -5.39 -5.76
CA ILE A 86 6.28 -6.73 -5.53
C ILE A 86 5.26 -7.51 -4.73
N MET A 87 4.71 -8.58 -5.31
CA MET A 87 3.71 -9.41 -4.66
C MET A 87 4.38 -10.65 -4.06
N THR A 88 4.07 -11.01 -2.80
CA THR A 88 4.54 -12.29 -2.26
C THR A 88 3.85 -13.50 -2.91
N ARG A 89 2.66 -13.29 -3.47
CA ARG A 89 1.96 -14.21 -4.37
C ARG A 89 0.97 -13.46 -5.24
N GLU A 90 0.73 -13.94 -6.45
CA GLU A 90 -0.28 -13.43 -7.38
C GLU A 90 -1.38 -14.46 -7.71
N GLU A 91 -1.26 -15.64 -7.13
CA GLU A 91 -2.14 -16.79 -7.32
C GLU A 91 -2.41 -17.45 -5.95
N ASP A 92 -3.28 -18.45 -5.93
CA ASP A 92 -3.51 -19.29 -4.75
C ASP A 92 -2.37 -20.31 -4.54
N LYS A 93 -1.19 -19.80 -4.19
CA LYS A 93 0.00 -20.58 -3.85
C LYS A 93 0.68 -20.03 -2.60
N ASP A 94 1.30 -20.94 -1.84
CA ASP A 94 2.28 -20.57 -0.82
C ASP A 94 3.70 -20.57 -1.42
N LEU A 95 4.65 -19.99 -0.70
CA LEU A 95 6.07 -19.97 -1.08
C LEU A 95 6.85 -21.14 -0.47
N ALA A 96 6.19 -22.15 0.09
CA ALA A 96 6.87 -23.29 0.68
C ALA A 96 7.24 -24.35 -0.37
N SER A 97 8.36 -25.03 -0.15
CA SER A 97 8.81 -26.12 -1.03
C SER A 97 7.76 -27.25 -1.13
N PRO A 98 7.66 -27.95 -2.27
CA PRO A 98 6.77 -29.10 -2.42
C PRO A 98 6.99 -30.19 -1.37
N GLU A 99 8.23 -30.34 -0.90
CA GLU A 99 8.67 -31.36 0.08
C GLU A 99 8.20 -31.05 1.52
N ALA A 100 7.72 -29.84 1.78
CA ALA A 100 7.14 -29.47 3.06
C ALA A 100 5.69 -30.00 3.18
N ASP A 101 5.54 -31.27 3.54
CA ASP A 101 4.23 -31.92 3.68
C ASP A 101 3.51 -31.58 4.99
N LEU A 102 4.25 -31.44 6.09
CA LEU A 102 3.66 -31.12 7.39
C LEU A 102 3.19 -29.67 7.41
N ALA A 103 1.88 -29.45 7.62
CA ALA A 103 1.25 -28.13 7.58
C ALA A 103 1.98 -27.06 8.41
N LYS A 104 2.41 -27.41 9.64
CA LYS A 104 3.17 -26.48 10.51
C LYS A 104 4.54 -26.11 9.92
N ARG A 105 5.26 -27.08 9.34
CA ARG A 105 6.56 -26.83 8.70
C ARG A 105 6.37 -25.99 7.45
N ARG A 106 5.38 -26.33 6.62
CA ARG A 106 5.02 -25.60 5.40
C ARG A 106 4.71 -24.13 5.69
N LYS A 107 3.86 -23.87 6.68
CA LYS A 107 3.53 -22.49 7.11
C LYS A 107 4.75 -21.72 7.62
N ALA A 108 5.61 -22.36 8.40
CA ALA A 108 6.83 -21.74 8.90
C ALA A 108 7.86 -21.50 7.78
N GLU A 109 7.85 -22.30 6.72
CA GLU A 109 8.71 -22.12 5.56
C GLU A 109 8.17 -21.01 4.63
N ASP A 110 6.88 -21.03 4.33
CA ASP A 110 6.19 -19.99 3.57
C ASP A 110 6.46 -18.60 4.16
N ILE A 111 6.24 -18.41 5.46
CA ILE A 111 6.43 -17.11 6.10
C ILE A 111 7.90 -16.65 6.06
N ARG A 112 8.87 -17.57 6.16
CA ARG A 112 10.31 -17.24 6.04
C ARG A 112 10.67 -16.86 4.61
N ASN A 113 10.10 -17.55 3.63
CA ASN A 113 10.33 -17.25 2.21
C ASN A 113 9.69 -15.90 1.83
N ARG A 114 8.54 -15.53 2.41
CA ARG A 114 7.96 -14.18 2.28
C ARG A 114 8.89 -13.11 2.84
N VAL A 115 9.41 -13.29 4.07
CA VAL A 115 10.39 -12.38 4.67
C VAL A 115 11.62 -12.23 3.77
N LYS A 116 12.17 -13.35 3.29
CA LYS A 116 13.33 -13.35 2.39
C LYS A 116 13.04 -12.58 1.10
N LEU A 117 11.92 -12.86 0.43
CA LEU A 117 11.52 -12.18 -0.80
C LEU A 117 11.42 -10.65 -0.59
N VAL A 118 10.75 -10.23 0.49
CA VAL A 118 10.56 -8.81 0.81
C VAL A 118 11.92 -8.16 1.10
N ASN A 119 12.77 -8.78 1.91
CA ASN A 119 14.08 -8.22 2.27
C ASN A 119 15.04 -8.16 1.07
N ASP A 120 15.10 -9.21 0.26
CA ASP A 120 15.94 -9.28 -0.95
C ASP A 120 15.53 -8.19 -1.97
N SER A 121 14.27 -7.76 -1.93
CA SER A 121 13.72 -6.74 -2.81
C SER A 121 13.88 -5.30 -2.32
N SER A 122 14.21 -5.10 -1.04
CA SER A 122 14.41 -3.79 -0.41
C SER A 122 13.31 -2.74 -0.72
N PRO A 123 12.01 -3.04 -0.50
CA PRO A 123 10.93 -2.11 -0.79
C PRO A 123 10.91 -0.93 0.19
N ASP A 124 10.30 0.18 -0.24
CA ASP A 124 10.09 1.38 0.59
C ASP A 124 8.97 1.21 1.63
N LEU A 125 8.09 0.22 1.41
CA LEU A 125 6.96 -0.15 2.26
C LEU A 125 6.51 -1.59 1.96
N LEU A 126 6.19 -2.36 3.00
CA LEU A 126 5.42 -3.60 2.95
C LEU A 126 3.98 -3.35 3.44
N VAL A 127 3.00 -3.85 2.69
CA VAL A 127 1.59 -3.90 3.10
C VAL A 127 1.12 -5.36 3.10
N SER A 128 0.92 -5.93 4.28
CA SER A 128 0.36 -7.27 4.44
C SER A 128 -1.15 -7.17 4.67
N ILE A 129 -1.94 -7.96 3.94
CA ILE A 129 -3.41 -7.92 3.99
C ILE A 129 -3.92 -9.24 4.56
N HIS A 130 -4.74 -9.15 5.60
CA HIS A 130 -5.30 -10.28 6.34
C HIS A 130 -6.77 -10.06 6.68
N VAL A 131 -7.44 -11.13 7.14
CA VAL A 131 -8.81 -11.07 7.64
C VAL A 131 -8.84 -11.56 9.08
N ASN A 132 -9.41 -10.74 9.97
CA ASN A 132 -9.50 -11.08 11.37
C ASN A 132 -10.47 -12.25 11.59
N SER A 133 -10.18 -13.04 12.61
CA SER A 133 -11.10 -14.08 13.09
C SER A 133 -10.93 -14.28 14.58
N ILE A 134 -12.03 -14.19 15.31
CA ILE A 134 -12.06 -14.47 16.75
C ILE A 134 -13.31 -15.28 17.09
N PRO A 135 -13.33 -16.00 18.24
CA PRO A 135 -14.47 -16.82 18.68
C PRO A 135 -15.72 -16.02 19.12
N SER A 136 -16.09 -14.98 18.38
CA SER A 136 -17.26 -14.15 18.60
C SER A 136 -17.68 -13.47 17.29
N PRO A 137 -18.97 -13.59 16.91
CA PRO A 137 -19.50 -12.95 15.69
C PRO A 137 -19.82 -11.47 15.88
N LYS A 138 -19.66 -10.92 17.09
CA LYS A 138 -20.05 -9.54 17.42
C LYS A 138 -19.05 -8.49 16.94
N TRP A 139 -17.79 -8.89 16.76
CA TRP A 139 -16.74 -7.95 16.42
C TRP A 139 -16.79 -7.62 14.93
N SER A 140 -16.52 -6.36 14.63
CA SER A 140 -16.46 -5.87 13.28
C SER A 140 -15.42 -4.76 13.11
N GLY A 141 -15.23 -4.38 11.85
CA GLY A 141 -14.47 -3.22 11.43
C GLY A 141 -13.00 -3.52 11.19
N ALA A 142 -12.47 -2.93 10.12
CA ALA A 142 -11.07 -3.07 9.76
C ALA A 142 -10.13 -2.37 10.76
N GLN A 143 -8.91 -2.89 10.88
CA GLN A 143 -7.87 -2.33 11.73
C GLN A 143 -6.49 -2.52 11.12
N THR A 144 -5.68 -1.48 11.21
CA THR A 144 -4.27 -1.54 10.84
C THR A 144 -3.39 -1.80 12.05
N PHE A 145 -2.28 -2.51 11.81
CA PHE A 145 -1.26 -2.80 12.78
C PHE A 145 0.11 -2.51 12.19
N TYR A 146 1.06 -2.16 13.05
CA TYR A 146 2.41 -1.84 12.62
C TYR A 146 3.46 -2.29 13.63
N SER A 147 4.65 -2.59 13.11
CA SER A 147 5.84 -2.78 13.95
C SER A 147 6.44 -1.41 14.32
N PRO A 148 6.86 -1.19 15.58
CA PRO A 148 7.48 0.07 16.00
C PRO A 148 8.92 0.25 15.49
N THR A 149 9.49 -0.72 14.77
CA THR A 149 10.87 -0.67 14.24
C THR A 149 11.10 0.57 13.36
N PHE A 150 10.11 0.98 12.57
CA PHE A 150 10.19 2.13 11.68
C PHE A 150 9.11 3.16 12.00
N LYS A 151 9.49 4.42 12.21
CA LYS A 151 8.52 5.52 12.41
C LYS A 151 7.51 5.61 11.27
N LYS A 152 7.98 5.44 10.03
CA LYS A 152 7.15 5.44 8.81
C LYS A 152 6.06 4.36 8.82
N SER A 153 6.28 3.22 9.50
CA SER A 153 5.23 2.20 9.67
C SER A 153 4.03 2.73 10.44
N ALA A 154 4.26 3.48 11.51
CA ALA A 154 3.20 4.10 12.28
C ALA A 154 2.47 5.14 11.41
N GLU A 155 3.21 6.07 10.79
CA GLU A 155 2.63 7.15 9.97
C GLU A 155 1.71 6.60 8.86
N VAL A 156 2.20 5.64 8.08
CA VAL A 156 1.43 5.01 7.01
C VAL A 156 0.21 4.27 7.56
N SER A 157 0.35 3.55 8.68
CA SER A 157 -0.76 2.84 9.31
C SER A 157 -1.89 3.80 9.74
N TYR A 158 -1.56 4.99 10.26
CA TYR A 158 -2.54 6.02 10.60
C TYR A 158 -3.26 6.56 9.37
N LEU A 159 -2.54 6.87 8.30
CA LEU A 159 -3.14 7.37 7.06
C LEU A 159 -4.03 6.32 6.39
N ILE A 160 -3.60 5.06 6.35
CA ILE A 160 -4.43 3.95 5.85
C ILE A 160 -5.68 3.79 6.72
N GLN A 161 -5.57 3.80 8.05
CA GLN A 161 -6.73 3.67 8.91
C GLN A 161 -7.72 4.82 8.71
N ASP A 162 -7.23 6.05 8.57
CA ASP A 162 -8.05 7.24 8.34
C ASP A 162 -8.83 7.14 7.01
N GLU A 163 -8.17 6.68 5.94
CA GLU A 163 -8.83 6.43 4.66
C GLU A 163 -9.84 5.28 4.72
N ILE A 164 -9.55 4.21 5.48
CA ILE A 164 -10.52 3.13 5.71
C ILE A 164 -11.78 3.67 6.39
N LYS A 165 -11.63 4.51 7.42
CA LYS A 165 -12.76 5.17 8.08
C LYS A 165 -13.57 6.02 7.12
N ARG A 166 -12.88 6.84 6.33
CA ARG A 166 -13.49 7.78 5.38
C ARG A 166 -14.23 7.08 4.24
N VAL A 167 -13.64 6.03 3.67
CA VAL A 167 -14.15 5.35 2.47
C VAL A 167 -15.19 4.29 2.82
N LEU A 168 -14.95 3.48 3.86
CA LEU A 168 -15.82 2.35 4.18
C LEU A 168 -16.80 2.64 5.32
N GLY A 169 -16.48 3.56 6.23
CA GLY A 169 -17.31 3.84 7.41
C GLY A 169 -17.58 2.61 8.29
N ASN A 170 -16.74 1.58 8.20
CA ASN A 170 -17.00 0.28 8.83
C ASN A 170 -16.37 0.14 10.23
N THR A 171 -15.62 1.15 10.69
CA THR A 171 -14.78 1.05 11.88
C THR A 171 -14.48 2.43 12.47
N ASP A 172 -14.37 2.51 13.80
CA ASP A 172 -13.78 3.67 14.51
C ASP A 172 -12.40 3.35 15.09
N ARG A 173 -11.88 2.14 14.81
CA ARG A 173 -10.62 1.64 15.38
C ARG A 173 -9.44 2.54 15.02
N VAL A 174 -8.44 2.53 15.88
CA VAL A 174 -7.16 3.21 15.65
C VAL A 174 -6.07 2.18 15.36
N PRO A 175 -5.00 2.59 14.65
CA PRO A 175 -3.86 1.73 14.44
C PRO A 175 -3.28 1.22 15.76
N SER A 176 -2.78 0.00 15.78
CA SER A 176 -2.17 -0.58 16.98
C SER A 176 -0.76 -1.11 16.73
N LYS A 177 0.13 -0.89 17.69
CA LYS A 177 1.49 -1.46 17.70
C LYS A 177 1.38 -2.98 17.88
N THR A 178 2.16 -3.76 17.12
CA THR A 178 2.24 -5.22 17.31
C THR A 178 3.65 -5.74 17.02
N ASN A 179 4.07 -6.72 17.82
CA ASN A 179 5.30 -7.49 17.63
C ASN A 179 5.03 -9.00 17.44
N ASN A 180 3.75 -9.37 17.33
CA ASN A 180 3.31 -10.78 17.30
C ASN A 180 3.23 -11.34 15.88
N VAL A 181 3.31 -10.48 14.87
CA VAL A 181 3.19 -10.85 13.45
C VAL A 181 4.60 -10.97 12.90
N PHE A 182 5.02 -12.21 12.62
CA PHE A 182 6.40 -12.54 12.24
C PHE A 182 6.86 -11.74 11.01
N LEU A 183 6.07 -11.71 9.94
CA LEU A 183 6.47 -11.03 8.69
C LEU A 183 6.84 -9.56 8.92
N ILE A 184 5.92 -8.75 9.45
CA ILE A 184 6.15 -7.31 9.62
C ILE A 184 7.20 -6.97 10.69
N ARG A 185 7.59 -7.94 11.53
CA ARG A 185 8.65 -7.79 12.52
C ARG A 185 10.04 -8.04 11.94
N GLU A 186 10.16 -9.01 11.03
CA GLU A 186 11.45 -9.50 10.52
C GLU A 186 11.87 -8.86 9.18
N VAL A 187 11.03 -8.01 8.59
CA VAL A 187 11.39 -7.27 7.38
C VAL A 187 12.19 -6.01 7.69
N ASN A 188 13.13 -5.69 6.80
CA ASN A 188 14.08 -4.58 6.93
C ASN A 188 13.55 -3.27 6.32
N CYS A 189 12.24 -3.16 6.13
CA CYS A 189 11.55 -2.00 5.59
C CYS A 189 10.37 -1.61 6.49
N PRO A 190 9.83 -0.38 6.34
CA PRO A 190 8.54 -0.04 6.94
C PRO A 190 7.48 -1.06 6.53
N ALA A 191 6.73 -1.59 7.48
CA ALA A 191 5.66 -2.56 7.26
C ALA A 191 4.37 -2.20 7.99
N VAL A 192 3.23 -2.46 7.34
CA VAL A 192 1.87 -2.35 7.88
C VAL A 192 1.13 -3.65 7.61
N LEU A 193 0.37 -4.13 8.60
CA LEU A 193 -0.61 -5.19 8.46
C LEU A 193 -2.00 -4.55 8.46
N VAL A 194 -2.85 -4.92 7.51
CA VAL A 194 -4.24 -4.47 7.41
C VAL A 194 -5.15 -5.67 7.61
N GLU A 195 -5.84 -5.72 8.75
CA GLU A 195 -6.94 -6.65 8.99
C GLU A 195 -8.23 -6.04 8.44
N VAL A 196 -8.71 -6.54 7.31
CA VAL A 196 -9.73 -5.86 6.51
C VAL A 196 -11.17 -6.04 7.01
N GLY A 197 -11.40 -6.77 8.09
CA GLY A 197 -12.70 -7.11 8.65
C GLY A 197 -12.67 -8.46 9.37
N PHE A 198 -13.79 -8.91 9.93
CA PHE A 198 -13.88 -10.17 10.67
C PHE A 198 -14.66 -11.23 9.90
N VAL A 199 -14.00 -12.31 9.50
CA VAL A 199 -14.69 -13.46 8.86
C VAL A 199 -15.61 -14.19 9.84
N SER A 200 -15.36 -14.06 11.14
CA SER A 200 -16.21 -14.62 12.20
C SER A 200 -17.56 -13.90 12.34
N ASN A 201 -17.69 -12.70 11.78
CA ASN A 201 -18.94 -11.93 11.73
C ASN A 201 -19.67 -12.19 10.42
N THR A 202 -20.90 -12.73 10.49
CA THR A 202 -21.66 -13.17 9.31
C THR A 202 -21.95 -12.04 8.32
N GLU A 203 -22.18 -10.81 8.79
CA GLU A 203 -22.46 -9.68 7.89
C GLU A 203 -21.17 -9.14 7.26
N GLU A 204 -20.05 -9.15 7.97
CA GLU A 204 -18.76 -8.83 7.38
C GLU A 204 -18.28 -9.90 6.40
N ALA A 205 -18.48 -11.18 6.71
CA ALA A 205 -18.16 -12.30 5.83
C ALA A 205 -18.80 -12.12 4.43
N LYS A 206 -20.09 -11.78 4.37
CA LYS A 206 -20.79 -11.47 3.11
C LYS A 206 -20.17 -10.28 2.38
N ARG A 207 -19.81 -9.21 3.09
CA ARG A 207 -19.18 -8.03 2.51
C ARG A 207 -17.79 -8.35 1.96
N LEU A 208 -17.00 -9.14 2.67
CA LEU A 208 -15.63 -9.52 2.30
C LEU A 208 -15.57 -10.29 0.97
N GLN A 209 -16.63 -11.02 0.59
CA GLN A 209 -16.75 -11.65 -0.73
C GLN A 209 -17.11 -10.66 -1.85
N SER A 210 -17.70 -9.52 -1.53
CA SER A 210 -18.19 -8.59 -2.54
C SER A 210 -17.05 -7.84 -3.21
N GLN A 211 -17.07 -7.81 -4.54
CA GLN A 211 -16.07 -7.09 -5.34
C GLN A 211 -16.07 -5.58 -5.04
N GLU A 212 -17.24 -5.02 -4.74
CA GLU A 212 -17.39 -3.62 -4.34
C GLU A 212 -16.60 -3.32 -3.06
N TYR A 213 -16.77 -4.13 -2.01
CA TYR A 213 -16.02 -3.98 -0.76
C TYR A 213 -14.53 -4.17 -0.98
N GLN A 214 -14.12 -5.20 -1.72
CA GLN A 214 -12.72 -5.51 -1.96
C GLN A 214 -12.01 -4.36 -2.68
N LYS A 215 -12.67 -3.80 -3.71
CA LYS A 215 -12.17 -2.64 -4.46
C LYS A 215 -12.15 -1.38 -3.61
N ALA A 216 -13.18 -1.14 -2.79
CA ALA A 216 -13.24 0.01 -1.88
C ALA A 216 -12.15 -0.07 -0.80
N MET A 217 -11.91 -1.25 -0.23
CA MET A 217 -10.83 -1.50 0.73
C MET A 217 -9.46 -1.26 0.10
N ALA A 218 -9.21 -1.83 -1.08
CA ALA A 218 -7.98 -1.60 -1.83
C ALA A 218 -7.76 -0.12 -2.15
N ASN A 219 -8.82 0.61 -2.54
CA ASN A 219 -8.76 2.05 -2.77
C ASN A 219 -8.43 2.81 -1.48
N ALA A 220 -9.05 2.48 -0.35
CA ALA A 220 -8.74 3.12 0.93
C ALA A 220 -7.26 2.95 1.32
N ILE A 221 -6.73 1.73 1.20
CA ILE A 221 -5.32 1.44 1.45
C ILE A 221 -4.42 2.24 0.49
N TYR A 222 -4.76 2.26 -0.80
CA TYR A 222 -4.05 3.02 -1.82
C TYR A 222 -4.02 4.53 -1.50
N GLN A 223 -5.15 5.13 -1.13
CA GLN A 223 -5.21 6.55 -0.78
C GLN A 223 -4.35 6.87 0.46
N GLY A 224 -4.32 5.98 1.45
CA GLY A 224 -3.49 6.17 2.64
C GLY A 224 -1.99 6.16 2.32
N ILE A 225 -1.58 5.25 1.41
CA ILE A 225 -0.21 5.22 0.88
C ILE A 225 0.09 6.49 0.09
N LEU A 226 -0.82 6.92 -0.78
CA LEU A 226 -0.65 8.12 -1.59
C LEU A 226 -0.46 9.37 -0.73
N ARG A 227 -1.24 9.51 0.35
CA ARG A 227 -1.09 10.59 1.33
C ARG A 227 0.29 10.61 1.97
N GLN A 228 0.83 9.43 2.35
CA GLN A 228 2.19 9.35 2.89
C GLN A 228 3.23 9.85 1.87
N TYR A 229 3.20 9.32 0.65
CA TYR A 229 4.22 9.64 -0.36
C TYR A 229 4.04 11.04 -0.97
N SER A 230 2.88 11.67 -0.78
CA SER A 230 2.65 13.09 -1.07
C SER A 230 3.17 14.03 0.04
N GLY A 231 3.74 13.48 1.12
CA GLY A 231 4.36 14.25 2.20
C GLY A 231 3.40 14.76 3.28
N GLU A 232 2.21 14.16 3.41
CA GLU A 232 1.27 14.54 4.46
C GLU A 232 1.85 14.25 5.85
N LYS A 233 1.77 15.24 6.75
CA LYS A 233 2.23 15.08 8.13
C LYS A 233 1.12 14.45 8.96
N VAL A 234 1.40 13.29 9.53
CA VAL A 234 0.51 12.65 10.51
C VAL A 234 0.60 13.41 11.85
N PRO A 235 -0.52 13.91 12.41
CA PRO A 235 -0.54 14.47 13.76
C PRO A 235 -0.01 13.44 14.74
N MET A 236 0.82 13.87 15.70
CA MET A 236 1.65 13.03 16.58
C MET A 236 1.10 11.60 16.77
N THR A 237 1.82 10.64 16.18
CA THR A 237 1.68 9.22 16.51
C THR A 237 1.99 9.03 18.00
N PRO A 238 1.09 8.47 18.81
CA PRO A 238 1.35 8.17 20.22
C PRO A 238 2.46 7.12 20.43
#